data_AF-A0A507D7V6-F1
#
_entry.id   AF-A0A507D7V6-F1
#
_cell.length_a   1.000
_cell.length_b   1.000
_cell.length_c   1.000
_cell.angle_alpha   90.00
_cell.angle_beta   90.00
_cell.angle_gamma   90.00
#
_symmetry.space_group_name_H-M   'P 1'
#
loop_
_entity.id
_entity.type
_entity.pdbx_description
1 polymer ?
#
loop_
_entity_poly.entity_id
_entity_poly.type
_entity_poly.pdbx_seq_one_letter_code
_entity_poly.pdbx_strand_id
1 'polypeptide(L)'
;MAAITKDESGATVITVLNSWEEEACLRTLKKTALKNCSKEVAEFAECSKHGTIRVFFACRDANKAMNQCLRQYTTDGELDRLREKALEEKIQRLRATQTRPVPDDEAAPVHPIFRRNMK
;
A
#
# COMPACT_ATOMS: atom_id res chain seq x y z
N MET A 1 -3.26 -3.21 -6.21
CA MET A 1 -2.72 -3.20 -7.61
C MET A 1 -1.98 -4.52 -7.89
N ALA A 2 -1.99 -5.02 -9.13
CA ALA A 2 -1.33 -6.28 -9.52
C ALA A 2 -0.40 -6.08 -10.73
N ALA A 3 0.78 -6.71 -10.71
CA ALA A 3 1.69 -6.79 -11.86
C ALA A 3 1.58 -8.17 -12.48
N ILE A 4 1.44 -8.19 -13.80
CA ILE A 4 1.38 -9.40 -14.60
C ILE A 4 2.70 -9.49 -15.37
N THR A 5 3.52 -10.48 -15.04
CA THR A 5 4.78 -10.73 -15.75
C THR A 5 4.74 -12.08 -16.45
N LYS A 6 5.33 -12.18 -17.63
CA LYS A 6 5.52 -13.45 -18.33
C LYS A 6 6.88 -14.00 -17.93
N ASP A 7 6.90 -15.23 -17.44
CA ASP A 7 8.12 -15.99 -17.19
C ASP A 7 8.70 -16.55 -18.51
N GLU A 8 9.96 -16.98 -18.52
CA GLU A 8 10.64 -17.54 -19.71
C GLU A 8 9.92 -18.79 -20.25
N SER A 9 9.20 -19.51 -19.38
CA SER A 9 8.34 -20.65 -19.73
C SER A 9 6.97 -20.25 -20.30
N GLY A 10 6.69 -18.96 -20.49
CA GLY A 10 5.41 -18.44 -21.00
C GLY A 10 4.28 -18.39 -19.97
N ALA A 11 4.53 -18.79 -18.71
CA ALA A 11 3.58 -18.72 -17.63
C ALA A 11 3.30 -17.27 -17.19
N THR A 12 2.04 -16.98 -16.86
CA THR A 12 1.61 -15.66 -16.38
C THR A 12 1.70 -15.61 -14.86
N VAL A 13 2.67 -14.88 -14.33
CA VAL A 13 2.85 -14.69 -12.88
C VAL A 13 2.19 -13.39 -12.47
N ILE A 14 1.18 -13.49 -11.60
CA ILE A 14 0.46 -12.35 -11.03
C ILE A 14 1.06 -12.05 -9.65
N THR A 15 1.72 -10.90 -9.52
CA THR A 15 2.23 -10.40 -8.24
C THR A 15 1.30 -9.33 -7.70
N VAL A 16 0.82 -9.49 -6.47
CA VAL A 16 -0.12 -8.56 -5.81
C VAL A 16 0.46 -8.09 -4.48
N LEU A 17 0.22 -6.84 -4.12
CA LEU A 17 0.54 -6.31 -2.78
C LEU A 17 -0.46 -6.85 -1.75
N ASN A 18 0.04 -7.22 -0.57
CA ASN A 18 -0.78 -7.57 0.59
C ASN A 18 -1.35 -6.31 1.25
N SER A 19 -2.43 -6.44 2.03
CA SER A 19 -3.07 -5.35 2.77
C SER A 19 -2.05 -4.54 3.59
N TRP A 20 -1.14 -5.21 4.29
CA TRP A 20 -0.08 -4.57 5.08
C TRP A 20 0.92 -3.78 4.24
N GLU A 21 1.22 -4.22 3.02
CA GLU A 21 2.13 -3.53 2.10
C GLU A 21 1.44 -2.30 1.50
N GLU A 22 0.15 -2.40 1.17
CA GLU A 22 -0.65 -1.25 0.74
C GLU A 22 -0.79 -0.21 1.87
N GLU A 23 -1.03 -0.65 3.11
CA GLU A 23 -1.01 0.23 4.28
C GLU A 23 0.35 0.89 4.48
N ALA A 24 1.45 0.17 4.27
CA ALA A 24 2.79 0.74 4.37
C ALA A 24 3.01 1.86 3.33
N CYS A 25 2.54 1.68 2.09
CA CYS A 25 2.56 2.72 1.06
C CYS A 25 1.75 3.95 1.49
N LEU A 26 0.55 3.75 2.03
CA LEU A 26 -0.30 4.82 2.55
C LEU A 26 0.35 5.56 3.73
N ARG A 27 1.03 4.85 4.63
CA ARG A 27 1.76 5.45 5.75
C ARG A 27 2.93 6.29 5.27
N THR A 28 3.67 5.82 4.27
CA THR A 28 4.78 6.57 3.67
C THR A 28 4.27 7.83 2.98
N LEU A 29 3.19 7.73 2.19
CA LEU A 29 2.56 8.89 1.55
C LEU A 29 2.13 9.95 2.59
N LYS A 30 1.42 9.52 3.64
CA LYS A 30 0.98 10.41 4.73
C LYS A 30 2.16 11.07 5.43
N LYS A 31 3.25 10.34 5.70
CA LYS A 31 4.46 10.92 6.32
C LYS A 31 5.07 12.01 5.44
N THR A 32 5.15 11.79 4.13
CA THR A 32 5.68 12.79 3.18
C THR A 32 4.76 14.00 3.10
N ALA A 33 3.44 13.80 3.02
CA ALA A 33 2.45 14.87 3.01
C ALA A 33 2.51 15.73 4.29
N LEU A 34 2.64 15.10 5.47
CA LEU A 34 2.77 15.79 6.75
C LEU A 34 4.07 16.60 6.87
N LYS A 35 5.18 16.11 6.30
CA LYS A 35 6.44 16.87 6.27
C LYS A 35 6.31 18.13 5.43
N ASN A 36 5.67 18.04 4.27
CA ASN A 36 5.47 19.18 3.37
C ASN A 36 4.48 20.21 3.94
N CYS A 37 3.44 19.75 4.65
CA CYS A 37 2.42 20.60 5.27
C CYS A 37 2.67 20.88 6.77
N SER A 38 3.93 20.86 7.20
CA SER A 38 4.28 20.94 8.62
C SER A 38 3.84 22.26 9.27
N LYS A 39 3.80 23.36 8.52
CA LYS A 39 3.37 24.67 8.99
C LYS A 39 1.88 24.70 9.32
N GLU A 40 1.04 24.21 8.40
CA GLU A 40 -0.41 24.18 8.56
C GLU A 40 -0.84 23.21 9.68
N VAL A 41 -0.10 22.11 9.83
CA VAL A 41 -0.28 21.17 10.93
C VAL A 41 0.08 21.81 12.27
N ALA A 42 1.14 22.61 12.34
CA ALA A 42 1.53 23.33 13.55
C ALA A 42 0.47 24.37 13.97
N GLU A 43 -0.05 25.15 13.02
CA GLU A 43 -1.12 26.12 13.29
C GLU A 43 -2.41 25.44 13.80
N PHE A 44 -2.78 24.31 13.22
CA PHE A 44 -3.91 23.50 13.70
C PHE A 44 -3.64 22.92 15.10
N ALA A 45 -2.40 22.49 15.38
CA ALA A 45 -2.01 21.96 16.67
C ALA A 45 -2.06 23.04 17.77
N GLU A 46 -1.59 24.26 17.49
CA GLU A 46 -1.70 25.39 18.43
C GLU A 46 -3.17 25.71 18.73
N CYS A 47 -4.03 25.78 17.71
CA CYS A 47 -5.46 26.03 17.93
C CYS A 47 -6.13 24.92 18.76
N SER A 48 -5.74 23.66 18.55
CA SER A 48 -6.31 22.51 19.23
C SER A 48 -5.92 22.44 20.72
N LYS A 49 -4.79 23.03 21.13
CA LYS A 49 -4.39 23.09 22.55
C LYS A 49 -5.36 23.92 23.40
N HIS A 50 -6.06 24.88 22.80
CA HIS A 50 -6.94 25.81 23.53
C HIS A 50 -8.40 25.36 23.57
N GLY A 51 -8.82 24.43 22.72
CA GLY A 51 -10.21 23.97 22.66
C GLY A 51 -10.41 22.63 23.36
N THR A 52 -11.23 22.57 24.40
CA THR A 52 -11.53 21.30 25.10
C THR A 52 -12.75 20.59 24.49
N ILE A 53 -13.74 21.34 24.01
CA ILE A 53 -15.04 20.79 23.52
C ILE A 53 -15.44 21.36 22.15
N ARG A 54 -14.99 22.58 21.81
CA ARG A 54 -15.41 23.31 20.58
C ARG A 54 -14.35 23.41 19.48
N VAL A 55 -13.28 22.60 19.54
CA VAL A 55 -12.17 22.62 18.56
C VAL A 55 -12.66 22.52 17.12
N PHE A 56 -13.66 21.68 16.86
CA PHE A 56 -14.17 21.47 15.51
C PHE A 56 -14.73 22.76 14.88
N PHE A 57 -15.34 23.63 15.68
CA PHE A 57 -15.88 24.91 15.21
C PHE A 57 -14.83 26.03 15.29
N ALA A 58 -14.07 26.10 16.39
CA ALA A 58 -13.09 27.17 16.63
C ALA A 58 -11.86 27.06 15.71
N CYS A 59 -11.43 25.85 15.39
CA CYS A 59 -10.26 25.59 14.54
C CYS A 59 -10.63 25.16 13.12
N ARG A 60 -11.86 25.48 12.67
CA ARG A 60 -12.37 25.07 11.35
C ARG A 60 -11.51 25.64 10.21
N ASP A 61 -11.07 26.88 10.33
CA ASP A 61 -10.27 27.57 9.31
C ASP A 61 -8.86 26.96 9.20
N ALA A 62 -8.20 26.75 10.34
CA ALA A 62 -6.90 26.06 10.39
C ALA A 62 -7.00 24.62 9.86
N ASN A 63 -8.08 23.90 10.20
CA ASN A 63 -8.32 22.55 9.68
C ASN A 63 -8.56 22.57 8.15
N LYS A 64 -9.26 23.57 7.63
CA LYS A 64 -9.47 23.72 6.18
C LYS A 64 -8.15 23.99 5.45
N ALA A 65 -7.32 24.88 5.98
CA ALA A 65 -5.99 25.18 5.43
C ALA A 65 -5.10 23.93 5.41
N MET A 66 -5.03 23.20 6.52
CA MET A 66 -4.30 21.94 6.63
C MET A 66 -4.79 20.91 5.61
N ASN A 67 -6.11 20.70 5.50
CA ASN A 67 -6.68 19.77 4.53
C ASN A 67 -6.44 20.20 3.07
N GLN A 68 -6.44 21.50 2.79
CA GLN A 68 -6.13 22.02 1.46
C GLN A 68 -4.68 21.75 1.06
N CYS A 69 -3.74 21.86 1.99
CA CYS A 69 -2.35 21.47 1.76
C CYS A 69 -2.23 19.96 1.55
N LEU A 70 -2.79 19.15 2.47
CA LEU A 70 -2.69 17.68 2.40
C LEU A 70 -3.23 17.11 1.09
N ARG A 71 -4.36 17.63 0.59
CA ARG A 71 -4.98 17.20 -0.68
C ARG A 71 -4.06 17.33 -1.90
N GLN A 72 -3.11 18.28 -1.88
CA GLN A 72 -2.16 18.45 -2.99
C GLN A 72 -1.13 17.32 -3.03
N TYR A 73 -0.82 16.72 -1.87
CA TYR A 73 0.19 15.68 -1.74
C TYR A 73 -0.39 14.27 -1.65
N THR A 74 -1.62 14.10 -1.16
CA THR A 74 -2.34 12.82 -1.18
C THR A 74 -3.19 12.67 -2.44
N THR A 75 -2.55 12.75 -3.60
CA THR A 75 -3.20 12.43 -4.89
C THR A 75 -3.11 10.94 -5.18
N ASP A 76 -4.10 10.39 -5.88
CA ASP A 76 -4.11 8.98 -6.26
C ASP A 76 -2.88 8.62 -7.13
N GLY A 77 -2.41 9.56 -7.96
CA GLY A 77 -1.21 9.35 -8.78
C GLY A 77 0.08 9.18 -7.97
N GLU A 78 0.24 9.90 -6.85
CA GLU A 78 1.42 9.73 -6.00
C GLU A 78 1.36 8.42 -5.20
N LEU A 79 0.15 7.99 -4.82
CA LEU A 79 -0.06 6.69 -4.20
C LEU A 79 0.26 5.53 -5.16
N ASP A 80 -0.15 5.65 -6.43
CA ASP A 80 0.12 4.65 -7.45
C ASP A 80 1.62 4.53 -7.76
N ARG A 81 2.35 5.64 -7.78
CA ARG A 81 3.82 5.63 -7.89
C ARG A 81 4.50 4.87 -6.74
N LEU A 82 3.99 5.04 -5.51
CA LEU A 82 4.52 4.31 -4.36
C LEU A 82 4.19 2.81 -4.43
N ARG A 83 2.98 2.46 -4.88
CA ARG A 83 2.58 1.06 -5.09
C ARG A 83 3.43 0.39 -6.16
N GLU A 84 3.70 1.08 -7.27
CA GLU A 84 4.52 0.57 -8.37
C GLU A 84 5.96 0.29 -7.90
N LYS A 85 6.57 1.22 -7.14
CA LYS A 85 7.89 1.00 -6.53
C LYS A 85 7.90 -0.21 -5.59
N ALA A 86 6.91 -0.32 -4.71
CA ALA A 86 6.82 -1.44 -3.79
C ALA A 86 6.64 -2.79 -4.52
N LEU A 87 5.91 -2.76 -5.64
CA LEU A 87 5.68 -3.94 -6.48
C LEU A 87 6.95 -4.36 -7.22
N GLU A 88 7.70 -3.41 -7.78
CA GLU A 88 9.00 -3.66 -8.41
C GLU A 88 10.00 -4.25 -7.40
N GLU A 89 10.11 -3.67 -6.20
CA GLU A 89 10.96 -4.21 -5.13
C GLU A 89 10.55 -5.64 -4.75
N LYS A 90 9.25 -5.91 -4.69
CA LYS A 90 8.74 -7.26 -4.39
C LYS A 90 9.08 -8.24 -5.50
N ILE A 91 8.89 -7.87 -6.76
CA ILE A 91 9.25 -8.69 -7.93
C ILE A 91 10.75 -8.98 -7.90
N GLN A 92 11.60 -7.98 -7.65
CA GLN A 92 13.04 -8.16 -7.54
C GLN A 92 13.43 -9.12 -6.41
N ARG A 93 12.80 -8.99 -5.23
CA ARG A 93 13.01 -9.92 -4.11
C ARG A 93 12.60 -11.35 -4.47
N LEU A 94 11.44 -11.50 -5.11
CA LEU A 94 10.95 -12.80 -5.57
C LEU A 94 11.92 -13.40 -6.60
N ARG A 95 12.35 -12.64 -7.60
CA ARG A 95 13.35 -13.05 -8.61
C ARG A 95 14.69 -13.43 -8.00
N ALA A 96 15.20 -12.64 -7.04
CA ALA A 96 16.45 -12.94 -6.34
C ALA A 96 16.35 -14.21 -5.48
N THR A 97 15.16 -14.52 -4.98
CA THR A 97 14.87 -15.77 -4.24
C THR A 97 14.56 -16.94 -5.19
N GLN A 98 14.18 -16.64 -6.42
CA GLN A 98 13.76 -17.60 -7.45
C GLN A 98 14.99 -18.16 -8.19
N THR A 99 15.72 -19.04 -7.52
CA THR A 99 16.51 -20.12 -8.15
C THR A 99 15.94 -21.50 -7.84
N ARG A 100 14.65 -21.58 -7.48
CA ARG A 100 13.97 -22.88 -7.45
C ARG A 100 12.87 -22.92 -8.51
N PRO A 101 13.06 -23.67 -9.61
CA PRO A 101 11.98 -23.93 -10.53
C PRO A 101 10.88 -24.69 -9.77
N VAL A 102 9.62 -24.31 -9.95
CA VAL A 102 8.51 -25.21 -9.64
C VAL A 102 8.47 -26.18 -10.81
N PRO A 103 8.77 -27.48 -10.60
CA PRO A 103 8.74 -28.46 -11.69
C PRO A 103 7.32 -28.54 -12.24
N ASP A 104 7.19 -28.63 -13.57
CA ASP A 104 5.92 -28.75 -14.30
C ASP A 104 5.13 -30.06 -14.02
N ASP A 105 5.45 -30.77 -12.93
CA ASP A 105 4.96 -32.10 -12.57
C ASP A 105 4.22 -32.16 -11.21
N GLU A 106 3.83 -31.05 -10.57
CA GLU A 106 2.83 -31.10 -9.49
C GLU A 106 1.42 -30.81 -10.03
N ALA A 107 0.90 -31.80 -10.75
CA ALA A 107 -0.46 -32.26 -10.48
C ALA A 107 -0.55 -32.60 -8.98
N ALA A 108 -0.72 -31.59 -8.13
CA ALA A 108 -0.82 -31.80 -6.70
C ALA A 108 -2.01 -32.76 -6.46
N PRO A 109 -1.79 -33.93 -5.83
CA PRO A 109 -2.88 -34.80 -5.46
C PRO A 109 -3.76 -34.00 -4.49
N VAL A 110 -5.02 -33.86 -4.90
CA VAL A 110 -6.14 -33.37 -4.11
C VAL A 110 -5.95 -33.76 -2.65
N HIS A 111 -6.09 -32.78 -1.75
CA HIS A 111 -6.03 -32.91 -0.29
C HIS A 111 -6.46 -34.31 0.19
N PRO A 112 -5.78 -34.96 1.14
CA PRO A 112 -6.04 -36.35 1.56
C PRO A 112 -7.48 -36.65 2.04
N ILE A 113 -8.33 -35.63 2.19
CA ILE A 113 -9.74 -35.75 2.56
C ILE A 113 -10.58 -36.23 1.35
N PHE A 114 -10.20 -35.91 0.12
CA PHE A 114 -10.95 -36.29 -1.10
C PHE A 114 -10.54 -37.67 -1.67
N ARG A 115 -9.59 -38.38 -1.04
CA ARG A 115 -9.09 -39.70 -1.48
C ARG A 115 -9.99 -40.88 -1.07
N ARG A 116 -11.24 -40.63 -0.65
CA ARG A 116 -12.09 -41.65 -0.02
C ARG A 116 -13.16 -42.28 -0.93
N ASN A 117 -13.26 -41.88 -2.20
CA ASN A 117 -14.23 -42.45 -3.14
C ASN A 117 -13.66 -42.66 -4.56
N MET A 118 -12.48 -43.27 -4.65
CA MET A 118 -12.08 -43.98 -5.87
C MET A 118 -12.05 -45.48 -5.55
N LYS A 119 -13.19 -46.11 -5.85
CA LYS A 119 -13.50 -47.53 -6.06
C LYS A 119 -12.68 -48.59 -5.31
#